data_AF-A0A832PQE0-F1
#
_entry.id   AF-A0A832PQE0-F1
#
_cell.length_a   1.000
_cell.length_b   1.000
_cell.length_c   1.000
_cell.angle_alpha   90.00
_cell.angle_beta   90.00
_cell.angle_gamma   90.00
#
_symmetry.space_group_name_H-M   'P 1'
#
loop_
_entity.id
_entity.type
_entity.pdbx_description
1 polymer ?
#
loop_
_entity_poly.entity_id
_entity_poly.type
_entity_poly.pdbx_seq_one_letter_code
_entity_poly.pdbx_strand_id
1 'polypeptide(L)'
;MADATGAAAPWLTSLITETPQAGFDLAVTMARKAVTTTQTDKDTLHKLRPNYAHDPQSLIGVSGVAATWFATIAAANDYWRQ
;
A
#
# COMPACT_ATOMS: atom_id res chain seq x y z
N MET A 1 35.41 9.69 12.58
CA MET A 1 34.06 9.43 13.12
C MET A 1 33.09 10.29 12.31
N ALA A 2 32.47 9.73 11.28
CA ALA A 2 31.45 10.40 10.48
C ALA A 2 30.38 9.35 10.18
N ASP A 3 29.17 9.66 10.65
CA ASP A 3 27.96 8.85 10.65
C ASP A 3 27.44 8.63 9.22
N ALA A 4 27.15 7.39 8.87
CA ALA A 4 26.57 7.00 7.59
C ALA A 4 25.44 5.99 7.83
N THR A 5 24.40 6.43 8.54
CA THR A 5 23.14 5.70 8.60
C THR A 5 22.39 5.90 7.27
N GLY A 6 22.46 4.90 6.39
CA GLY A 6 21.75 4.83 5.10
C GLY A 6 20.23 4.66 5.26
N ALA A 7 19.56 5.63 5.86
CA ALA A 7 18.10 5.67 5.89
C ALA A 7 17.57 6.09 4.51
N ALA A 8 16.95 5.15 3.79
CA ALA A 8 16.20 5.48 2.58
C ALA A 8 15.14 6.55 2.91
N ALA A 9 14.98 7.53 2.02
CA ALA A 9 14.00 8.60 2.20
C ALA A 9 12.60 8.01 2.52
N PRO A 10 11.81 8.67 3.39
CA PRO A 10 10.50 8.16 3.78
C PRO A 10 9.62 7.99 2.54
N TRP A 11 9.15 6.76 2.31
CA TRP A 11 8.32 6.46 1.13
C TRP A 11 6.87 6.91 1.30
N LEU A 12 6.41 7.11 2.53
CA LEU A 12 5.09 7.62 2.89
C LEU A 12 5.27 8.94 3.64
N THR A 13 5.07 10.06 2.93
CA THR A 13 5.29 11.40 3.47
C THR A 13 4.01 12.08 3.94
N SER A 14 2.86 11.70 3.38
CA SER A 14 1.55 12.25 3.71
C SER A 14 0.44 11.26 3.37
N LEU A 15 -0.68 11.36 4.11
CA LEU A 15 -1.95 10.73 3.76
C LEU A 15 -2.88 11.68 2.99
N ILE A 16 -2.51 12.96 2.89
CA ILE A 16 -3.27 13.97 2.16
C ILE A 16 -3.02 13.81 0.66
N THR A 17 -4.10 13.71 -0.10
CA THR A 17 -4.13 13.51 -1.54
C THR A 17 -5.17 14.43 -2.16
N GLU A 18 -4.87 15.02 -3.31
CA GLU A 18 -5.74 16.03 -3.94
C GLU A 18 -7.08 15.48 -4.44
N THR A 19 -7.13 14.19 -4.79
CA THR A 19 -8.33 13.57 -5.36
C THR A 19 -8.62 12.19 -4.75
N PRO A 20 -9.88 11.73 -4.79
CA PRO A 20 -10.22 10.37 -4.38
C PRO A 20 -9.44 9.30 -5.13
N GLN A 21 -9.15 9.52 -6.42
CA GLN A 21 -8.36 8.60 -7.23
C GLN A 21 -6.93 8.48 -6.70
N ALA A 22 -6.27 9.61 -6.42
CA ALA A 22 -4.94 9.61 -5.82
C ALA A 22 -4.94 8.94 -4.43
N GLY A 23 -6.03 9.12 -3.66
CA GLY A 23 -6.24 8.42 -2.40
C GLY A 23 -6.33 6.90 -2.56
N PHE A 24 -7.01 6.41 -3.61
CA PHE A 24 -7.09 4.99 -3.91
C PHE A 24 -5.73 4.41 -4.34
N ASP A 25 -4.99 5.11 -5.20
CA ASP A 25 -3.66 4.69 -5.63
C ASP A 25 -2.67 4.63 -4.43
N LEU A 26 -2.80 5.56 -3.49
CA LEU A 26 -2.05 5.54 -2.23
C LEU A 26 -2.44 4.32 -1.38
N ALA A 27 -3.73 4.01 -1.24
CA ALA A 27 -4.21 2.85 -0.49
C ALA A 27 -3.64 1.53 -1.02
N VAL A 28 -3.65 1.35 -2.35
CA VAL A 28 -3.06 0.17 -3.01
C VAL A 28 -1.54 0.13 -2.80
N THR A 29 -0.87 1.27 -2.86
CA THR A 29 0.56 1.36 -2.60
C THR A 29 0.90 0.95 -1.17
N MET A 30 0.14 1.42 -0.18
CA MET A 30 0.32 1.03 1.22
C MET A 30 0.11 -0.48 1.42
N ALA A 31 -0.93 -1.06 0.81
CA ALA A 31 -1.17 -2.50 0.87
C ALA A 31 0.00 -3.31 0.29
N ARG A 32 0.51 -2.91 -0.88
CA ARG A 32 1.68 -3.57 -1.51
C ARG A 32 2.94 -3.40 -0.67
N LYS A 33 3.15 -2.22 -0.08
CA LYS A 33 4.31 -1.95 0.77
C LYS A 33 4.30 -2.83 2.01
N ALA A 34 3.15 -2.99 2.67
CA ALA A 34 3.01 -3.91 3.81
C ALA A 34 3.49 -5.33 3.46
N VAL A 35 3.06 -5.87 2.30
CA VAL A 35 3.51 -7.19 1.83
C VAL A 35 5.02 -7.24 1.61
N THR A 36 5.60 -6.25 0.92
CA THR A 36 7.04 -6.21 0.65
C THR A 36 7.90 -5.92 1.88
N THR A 37 7.32 -5.32 2.92
CA THR A 37 7.98 -5.09 4.21
C THR A 37 8.04 -6.38 5.02
N THR A 38 6.99 -7.20 4.98
CA THR A 38 6.98 -8.50 5.67
C THR A 38 7.79 -9.56 4.92
N GLN A 39 7.67 -9.60 3.59
CA GLN A 39 8.42 -10.50 2.73
C GLN A 39 9.36 -9.69 1.81
N THR A 40 10.62 -9.61 2.21
CA THR A 40 11.66 -8.85 1.50
C THR A 40 12.24 -9.61 0.31
N ASP A 41 12.07 -10.94 0.26
CA ASP A 41 12.52 -11.77 -0.86
C ASP A 41 11.56 -11.63 -2.06
N LYS A 42 12.05 -10.93 -3.08
CA LYS A 42 11.32 -10.73 -4.34
C LYS A 42 11.08 -12.06 -5.07
N ASP A 43 11.97 -13.03 -4.99
CA ASP A 43 11.79 -14.30 -5.68
C ASP A 43 10.64 -15.09 -5.08
N THR A 44 10.54 -15.10 -3.75
CA THR A 44 9.38 -15.66 -3.04
C THR A 44 8.09 -14.95 -3.43
N LEU A 45 8.07 -13.62 -3.51
CA LEU A 45 6.87 -12.88 -3.96
C LEU A 45 6.45 -13.25 -5.38
N HIS A 46 7.39 -13.40 -6.31
CA HIS A 46 7.09 -13.81 -7.69
C HIS A 46 6.54 -15.24 -7.75
N LYS A 47 7.09 -16.16 -6.96
CA LYS A 47 6.62 -17.55 -6.87
C LYS A 47 5.20 -17.66 -6.30
N LEU A 48 4.84 -16.80 -5.36
CA LEU A 48 3.51 -16.81 -4.73
C LEU A 48 2.46 -16.06 -5.56
N ARG A 49 2.86 -15.19 -6.50
CA ARG A 49 1.94 -14.38 -7.31
C ARG A 49 0.87 -15.18 -8.06
N PRO A 50 1.17 -16.29 -8.75
CA PRO A 50 0.15 -17.08 -9.43
C PRO A 50 -0.92 -17.63 -8.48
N ASN A 51 -0.55 -17.97 -7.25
CA ASN A 51 -1.45 -18.61 -6.29
C ASN A 51 -2.62 -17.68 -5.90
N TYR A 52 -2.31 -16.42 -5.58
CA TYR A 52 -3.35 -15.47 -5.17
C TYR A 52 -3.98 -14.71 -6.35
N ALA A 53 -3.27 -14.58 -7.48
CA ALA A 53 -3.77 -13.83 -8.64
C ALA A 53 -4.88 -14.57 -9.40
N HIS A 54 -5.05 -15.87 -9.19
CA HIS A 54 -6.08 -16.69 -9.86
C HIS A 54 -7.12 -17.24 -8.88
N ASP A 55 -6.98 -16.94 -7.59
CA ASP A 55 -7.93 -17.33 -6.56
C ASP A 55 -8.93 -16.19 -6.28
N PRO A 56 -10.24 -16.38 -6.53
CA PRO A 56 -11.25 -15.35 -6.30
C PRO A 56 -11.31 -14.86 -4.85
N GLN A 57 -11.08 -15.75 -3.86
CA GLN A 57 -11.09 -15.37 -2.44
C GLN A 57 -9.92 -14.45 -2.12
N SER A 58 -8.74 -14.75 -2.65
CA SER A 58 -7.57 -13.89 -2.56
C SER A 58 -7.80 -12.52 -3.21
N LEU A 59 -8.43 -12.45 -4.38
CA LEU A 59 -8.75 -11.18 -5.04
C LEU A 59 -9.73 -10.33 -4.22
N ILE A 60 -10.74 -10.95 -3.61
CA ILE A 60 -11.65 -10.28 -2.66
C ILE A 60 -10.87 -9.80 -1.43
N GLY A 61 -9.98 -10.63 -0.89
CA GLY A 61 -9.14 -10.27 0.25
C GLY A 61 -8.26 -9.05 -0.02
N VAL A 62 -7.60 -9.01 -1.19
CA VAL A 62 -6.80 -7.85 -1.62
C VAL A 62 -7.66 -6.59 -1.72
N SER A 63 -8.88 -6.71 -2.27
CA SER A 63 -9.83 -5.59 -2.35
C SER A 63 -10.23 -5.08 -0.96
N GLY A 64 -10.50 -5.98 0.00
CA GLY A 64 -10.84 -5.61 1.38
C GLY A 64 -9.72 -4.87 2.10
N VAL A 65 -8.46 -5.27 1.88
CA VAL A 65 -7.30 -4.55 2.43
C VAL A 65 -7.19 -3.15 1.83
N ALA A 66 -7.32 -3.02 0.51
CA ALA A 66 -7.29 -1.71 -0.15
C ALA A 66 -8.43 -0.80 0.35
N ALA A 67 -9.64 -1.34 0.55
CA ALA A 67 -10.78 -0.60 1.09
C ALA A 67 -10.52 -0.07 2.51
N THR A 68 -9.83 -0.85 3.36
CA THR A 68 -9.49 -0.43 4.73
C THR A 68 -8.52 0.75 4.75
N TRP A 69 -7.47 0.69 3.91
CA TRP A 69 -6.55 1.81 3.76
C TRP A 69 -7.22 3.03 3.13
N PHE A 70 -8.05 2.82 2.11
CA PHE A 70 -8.78 3.90 1.45
C PHE A 70 -9.74 4.61 2.41
N ALA A 71 -10.43 3.89 3.28
CA ALA A 71 -11.28 4.50 4.31
C ALA A 71 -10.47 5.41 5.25
N THR A 72 -9.27 4.98 5.63
CA THR A 72 -8.35 5.78 6.46
C THR A 72 -7.88 7.05 5.73
N ILE A 73 -7.50 6.92 4.46
CA ILE A 73 -7.05 8.04 3.63
C ILE A 73 -8.22 9.00 3.36
N ALA A 74 -9.40 8.50 3.04
CA ALA A 74 -10.59 9.32 2.83
C ALA A 74 -10.93 10.14 4.08
N ALA A 75 -10.88 9.53 5.27
CA ALA A 75 -11.08 10.24 6.53
C ALA A 75 -10.00 11.32 6.76
N ALA A 76 -8.74 11.04 6.42
CA ALA A 76 -7.66 12.03 6.49
C ALA A 76 -7.82 13.21 5.52
N ASN A 77 -8.56 13.03 4.42
CA ASN A 77 -8.82 14.04 3.38
C ASN A 77 -10.20 14.70 3.50
N ASP A 78 -10.89 14.55 4.63
CA ASP A 78 -12.28 14.98 4.82
C ASP A 78 -13.20 14.58 3.64
N TYR A 79 -12.99 13.38 3.11
CA TYR A 79 -13.73 12.80 1.99
C TYR A 79 -13.74 13.62 0.71
N TRP A 80 -12.81 14.56 0.53
CA TRP A 80 -12.76 15.47 -0.63
C TRP A 80 -14.08 16.23 -0.84
N ARG A 81 -14.80 16.55 0.25
CA ARG A 81 -16.06 17.29 0.20
C ARG A 81 -15.83 18.66 -0.43
N GLN A 82 -16.75 19.05 -1.31
CA GLN A 82 -16.85 20.41 -1.87
C GLN A 82 -17.85 21.23 -1.07
#